data_AF-A0A847AL81-F1
#
_entry.id   AF-A0A847AL81-F1
#
_cell.length_a   1.000
_cell.length_b   1.000
_cell.length_c   1.000
_cell.angle_alpha   90.00
_cell.angle_beta   90.00
_cell.angle_gamma   90.00
#
_symmetry.space_group_name_H-M   'P 1'
#
loop_
_entity.id
_entity.type
_entity.pdbx_description
1 polymer ?
#
loop_
_entity_poly.entity_id
_entity_poly.type
_entity_poly.pdbx_seq_one_letter_code
_entity_poly.pdbx_strand_id
1 'polypeptide(L)'
;DVYNGRTYPDTISAHLSSFDTHGFTEDPFFSLKPPEHSGIDVLAFVPFRSLLPKGLEGIVVTGLGASAHRDAMPVIRMQPCLQNQGYAVGMAAAMASMNKQMIRNINIKTLQKRLVEMENLPEHVLTDQDNYPPPYQKIQEAAELVVNNLEGLEIILWDIEKGVAAITDKFYFTGNEEDKLVYARILGMVGKPDGWSELIRAIDTFEEWDEGWHYTGMGQFGKSISYLDSLIIAAGRTKKVEALPSIIRMAEKLTPESHFSHFRAISIALETIGDPKGAEPLFKILEMPGMRGHTMQDIKTAKKLTPPDKNDVSTRNSSLRELVLGRALYKCGDFNGVGIQILNDYSKDLRGHYFRHAHGVLQMFSGQKELQIEL
;
A
#
# COMPACT_ATOMS: atom_id res chain seq x y z
N ASP A 1 12.75 -4.06 1.94
CA ASP A 1 13.90 -4.07 1.02
C ASP A 1 14.53 -2.69 0.82
N VAL A 2 13.84 -1.74 0.19
CA VAL A 2 14.40 -0.41 -0.10
C VAL A 2 14.84 0.34 1.17
N TYR A 3 13.93 0.57 2.11
CA TYR A 3 14.22 1.26 3.38
C TYR A 3 15.19 0.51 4.30
N ASN A 4 15.40 -0.77 4.02
CA ASN A 4 16.29 -1.67 4.75
C ASN A 4 17.72 -1.69 4.20
N GLY A 5 17.99 -0.94 3.12
CA GLY A 5 19.29 -0.95 2.45
C GLY A 5 19.69 -2.33 1.97
N ARG A 6 18.72 -3.13 1.48
CA ARG A 6 19.01 -4.50 1.04
C ARG A 6 19.94 -4.50 -0.17
N THR A 7 21.02 -5.26 -0.07
CA THR A 7 21.98 -5.53 -1.14
C THR A 7 21.69 -6.88 -1.78
N TYR A 8 22.13 -7.07 -3.01
CA TYR A 8 21.92 -8.31 -3.75
C TYR A 8 23.19 -8.74 -4.49
N PRO A 9 23.46 -10.04 -4.59
CA PRO A 9 24.64 -10.52 -5.32
C PRO A 9 24.53 -10.28 -6.83
N ASP A 10 23.33 -10.00 -7.34
CA ASP A 10 23.00 -9.78 -8.74
C ASP A 10 22.45 -8.38 -9.03
N THR A 11 22.77 -7.36 -8.23
CA THR A 11 22.45 -5.95 -8.54
C THR A 11 22.99 -5.55 -9.92
N ILE A 12 22.14 -4.93 -10.76
CA ILE A 12 22.55 -4.40 -12.07
C ILE A 12 22.22 -2.92 -12.27
N SER A 13 21.43 -2.33 -11.38
CA SER A 13 21.21 -0.88 -11.36
C SER A 13 20.99 -0.38 -9.94
N ALA A 14 21.51 0.81 -9.65
CA ALA A 14 21.27 1.55 -8.43
C ALA A 14 20.37 2.75 -8.75
N HIS A 15 19.30 2.91 -7.99
CA HIS A 15 18.27 3.91 -8.20
C HIS A 15 18.26 4.84 -7.00
N LEU A 16 18.48 6.14 -7.25
CA LEU A 16 18.45 7.18 -6.22
C LEU A 16 17.36 8.16 -6.61
N SER A 17 16.29 8.24 -5.82
CA SER A 17 15.22 9.19 -6.08
C SER A 17 14.31 9.44 -4.89
N SER A 18 13.59 10.56 -4.96
CA SER A 18 12.48 10.85 -4.06
C SER A 18 11.31 9.89 -4.25
N PHE A 19 10.52 9.72 -3.18
CA PHE A 19 9.38 8.82 -3.15
C PHE A 19 8.11 9.53 -3.67
N ASP A 20 7.99 9.70 -4.99
CA ASP A 20 6.76 10.20 -5.63
C ASP A 20 5.83 9.02 -5.98
N THR A 21 4.78 8.82 -5.20
CA THR A 21 4.00 7.58 -5.27
C THR A 21 2.99 7.50 -6.43
N HIS A 22 2.51 8.65 -6.92
CA HIS A 22 1.37 8.74 -7.87
C HIS A 22 0.13 7.88 -7.50
N GLY A 23 0.03 7.41 -6.25
CA GLY A 23 -1.20 7.00 -5.59
C GLY A 23 -1.05 7.09 -4.07
N PHE A 24 -2.01 6.58 -3.32
CA PHE A 24 -1.78 6.29 -1.90
C PHE A 24 -0.91 5.03 -1.77
N THR A 25 -0.23 4.90 -0.63
CA THR A 25 0.59 3.74 -0.29
C THR A 25 -0.28 2.59 0.24
N GLU A 26 0.18 1.35 0.03
CA GLU A 26 -0.56 0.14 0.40
C GLU A 26 0.14 -0.70 1.47
N ASP A 27 1.47 -0.72 1.47
CA ASP A 27 2.26 -1.45 2.46
C ASP A 27 1.95 -0.96 3.89
N PRO A 28 1.73 -1.87 4.86
CA PRO A 28 1.51 -1.53 6.26
C PRO A 28 2.57 -0.58 6.85
N PHE A 29 3.82 -0.67 6.39
CA PHE A 29 4.89 0.24 6.79
C PHE A 29 4.49 1.70 6.57
N PHE A 30 3.97 2.03 5.39
CA PHE A 30 3.58 3.40 5.03
C PHE A 30 2.25 3.85 5.63
N SER A 31 1.50 2.95 6.25
CA SER A 31 0.33 3.31 7.07
C SER A 31 0.73 3.70 8.50
N LEU A 32 1.97 3.44 8.91
CA LEU A 32 2.49 3.81 10.23
C LEU A 32 3.51 4.94 10.11
N LYS A 33 4.43 4.82 9.16
CA LYS A 33 5.53 5.74 8.90
C LYS A 33 5.48 6.17 7.43
N PRO A 34 5.01 7.38 7.12
CA PRO A 34 4.87 7.82 5.74
C PRO A 34 6.24 7.86 5.03
N PRO A 35 6.29 7.75 3.70
CA PRO A 35 7.48 8.05 2.94
C PRO A 35 7.97 9.48 3.22
N GLU A 36 9.24 9.73 2.92
CA GLU A 36 9.83 11.05 3.07
C GLU A 36 9.20 12.08 2.11
N HIS A 37 9.35 13.35 2.45
CA HIS A 37 8.90 14.46 1.60
C HIS A 37 9.81 14.64 0.38
N SER A 38 9.35 15.47 -0.57
CA SER A 38 10.17 15.87 -1.72
C SER A 38 11.54 16.40 -1.29
N GLY A 39 12.59 15.99 -2.00
CA GLY A 39 13.97 16.42 -1.77
C GLY A 39 14.80 15.48 -0.90
N ILE A 40 14.21 14.40 -0.37
CA ILE A 40 14.94 13.33 0.29
C ILE A 40 14.96 12.12 -0.66
N ASP A 41 16.16 11.79 -1.14
CA ASP A 41 16.35 10.66 -2.03
C ASP A 41 16.53 9.36 -1.25
N VAL A 42 15.93 8.30 -1.77
CA VAL A 42 16.05 6.94 -1.26
C VAL A 42 16.86 6.12 -2.27
N LEU A 43 17.88 5.41 -1.77
CA LEU A 43 18.69 4.52 -2.58
C LEU A 43 18.08 3.11 -2.61
N ALA A 44 17.89 2.57 -3.80
CA ALA A 44 17.44 1.20 -4.02
C ALA A 44 18.37 0.48 -5.00
N PHE A 45 18.84 -0.70 -4.61
CA PHE A 45 19.53 -1.61 -5.51
C PHE A 45 18.51 -2.52 -6.19
N VAL A 46 18.56 -2.61 -7.53
CA VAL A 46 17.65 -3.45 -8.32
C VAL A 46 18.40 -4.70 -8.79
N PRO A 47 18.01 -5.90 -8.33
CA PRO A 47 18.65 -7.14 -8.72
C PRO A 47 18.19 -7.59 -10.10
N PHE A 48 19.08 -8.23 -10.86
CA PHE A 48 18.80 -8.74 -12.20
C PHE A 48 17.62 -9.71 -12.22
N ARG A 49 17.50 -10.56 -11.20
CA ARG A 49 16.38 -11.50 -11.08
C ARG A 49 15.00 -10.83 -11.07
N SER A 50 14.90 -9.56 -10.64
CA SER A 50 13.62 -8.82 -10.67
C SER A 50 13.15 -8.49 -12.10
N LEU A 51 14.04 -8.59 -13.09
CA LEU A 51 13.76 -8.31 -14.49
C LEU A 51 13.52 -9.58 -15.32
N LEU A 52 13.59 -10.76 -14.70
CA LEU A 52 13.51 -12.05 -15.40
C LEU A 52 12.14 -12.73 -15.14
N PRO A 53 11.20 -12.72 -16.10
CA PRO A 53 9.82 -13.20 -15.87
C PRO A 53 9.76 -14.69 -15.53
N LYS A 54 9.02 -15.09 -14.49
CA LYS A 54 8.90 -16.50 -14.11
C LYS A 54 8.26 -17.33 -15.25
N GLY A 55 8.89 -18.45 -15.60
CA GLY A 55 8.37 -19.39 -16.61
C GLY A 55 8.65 -19.00 -18.07
N LEU A 56 9.37 -17.91 -18.33
CA LEU A 56 9.79 -17.52 -19.68
C LEU A 56 11.33 -17.53 -19.78
N GLU A 57 11.85 -18.19 -20.81
CA GLU A 57 13.28 -18.23 -21.11
C GLU A 57 13.63 -17.27 -22.26
N GLY A 58 14.87 -16.79 -22.28
CA GLY A 58 15.36 -15.88 -23.32
C GLY A 58 14.76 -14.46 -23.29
N ILE A 59 13.92 -14.14 -22.29
CA ILE A 59 13.25 -12.85 -22.15
C ILE A 59 13.73 -12.15 -20.87
N VAL A 60 13.96 -10.83 -20.97
CA VAL A 60 14.21 -9.91 -19.86
C VAL A 60 13.31 -8.70 -20.05
N VAL A 61 12.70 -8.22 -18.96
CA VAL A 61 11.77 -7.08 -18.94
C VAL A 61 12.41 -5.94 -18.18
N THR A 62 12.58 -4.80 -18.84
CA THR A 62 13.20 -3.59 -18.27
C THR A 62 12.15 -2.48 -18.04
N GLY A 63 12.55 -1.39 -17.40
CA GLY A 63 11.69 -0.24 -17.14
C GLY A 63 10.69 -0.50 -16.02
N LEU A 64 9.48 0.02 -16.19
CA LEU A 64 8.36 -0.15 -15.24
C LEU A 64 7.86 -1.60 -15.12
N GLY A 65 8.34 -2.50 -15.97
CA GLY A 65 8.00 -3.92 -15.91
C GLY A 65 8.82 -4.74 -14.91
N ALA A 66 9.72 -4.10 -14.15
CA ALA A 66 10.45 -4.75 -13.07
C ALA A 66 9.50 -5.34 -12.03
N SER A 67 9.77 -6.57 -11.58
CA SER A 67 9.02 -7.24 -10.52
C SER A 67 9.31 -6.57 -9.18
N ALA A 68 8.46 -5.64 -8.78
CA ALA A 68 8.55 -4.93 -7.52
C ALA A 68 7.17 -4.70 -6.92
N HIS A 69 7.12 -4.54 -5.59
CA HIS A 69 5.91 -4.08 -4.92
C HIS A 69 5.51 -2.68 -5.43
N ARG A 70 4.21 -2.36 -5.45
CA ARG A 70 3.74 -1.07 -5.96
C ARG A 70 4.37 0.11 -5.23
N ASP A 71 4.68 -0.05 -3.94
CA ASP A 71 5.32 0.98 -3.12
C ASP A 71 6.85 0.99 -3.20
N ALA A 72 7.47 0.02 -3.88
CA ALA A 72 8.89 0.11 -4.25
C ALA A 72 9.07 0.85 -5.59
N MET A 73 8.07 0.77 -6.47
CA MET A 73 8.08 1.38 -7.80
C MET A 73 8.38 2.89 -7.80
N PRO A 74 7.88 3.72 -6.85
CA PRO A 74 8.19 5.14 -6.76
C PRO A 74 9.69 5.45 -6.76
N VAL A 75 10.49 4.59 -6.11
CA VAL A 75 11.94 4.76 -5.99
C VAL A 75 12.67 4.23 -7.23
N ILE A 76 12.15 3.18 -7.87
CA ILE A 76 12.87 2.51 -8.97
C ILE A 76 12.44 2.94 -10.38
N ARG A 77 11.57 3.94 -10.52
CA ARG A 77 10.97 4.33 -11.82
C ARG A 77 11.51 5.60 -12.47
N MET A 78 12.44 6.31 -11.82
CA MET A 78 12.89 7.59 -12.35
C MET A 78 13.66 7.43 -13.67
N GLN A 79 13.42 8.35 -14.61
CA GLN A 79 13.92 8.24 -15.99
C GLN A 79 15.45 8.00 -16.06
N PRO A 80 16.31 8.74 -15.33
CA PRO A 80 17.75 8.47 -15.36
C PRO A 80 18.11 7.07 -14.87
N CYS A 81 17.45 6.60 -13.82
CA CYS A 81 17.67 5.26 -13.29
C CYS A 81 17.21 4.17 -14.28
N LEU A 82 16.08 4.37 -14.96
CA LEU A 82 15.59 3.44 -15.99
C LEU A 82 16.49 3.42 -17.24
N GLN A 83 17.11 4.55 -17.60
CA GLN A 83 18.11 4.59 -18.67
C GLN A 83 19.33 3.73 -18.30
N ASN A 84 19.83 3.86 -17.06
CA ASN A 84 20.94 3.05 -16.55
C ASN A 84 20.57 1.55 -16.46
N GLN A 85 19.35 1.24 -16.00
CA GLN A 85 18.84 -0.13 -15.99
C GLN A 85 18.75 -0.70 -17.43
N GLY A 86 18.22 0.07 -18.37
CA GLY A 86 18.15 -0.29 -19.78
C GLY A 86 19.53 -0.54 -20.39
N TYR A 87 20.50 0.30 -20.06
CA TYR A 87 21.90 0.13 -20.48
C TYR A 87 22.50 -1.19 -19.96
N ALA A 88 22.34 -1.47 -18.65
CA ALA A 88 22.81 -2.70 -18.04
C ALA A 88 22.16 -3.96 -18.66
N VAL A 89 20.85 -3.91 -18.90
CA VAL A 89 20.11 -5.00 -19.57
C VAL A 89 20.56 -5.17 -21.03
N GLY A 90 20.82 -4.08 -21.76
CA GLY A 90 21.35 -4.14 -23.11
C GLY A 90 22.72 -4.82 -23.17
N MET A 91 23.60 -4.50 -22.22
CA MET A 91 24.91 -5.16 -22.08
C MET A 91 24.76 -6.65 -21.72
N ALA A 92 23.85 -6.98 -20.80
CA ALA A 92 23.50 -8.35 -20.45
C ALA A 92 23.03 -9.16 -21.68
N ALA A 93 22.17 -8.57 -22.50
CA ALA A 93 21.67 -9.19 -23.74
C ALA A 93 22.78 -9.40 -24.78
N ALA A 94 23.69 -8.43 -24.92
CA ALA A 94 24.87 -8.59 -25.77
C ALA A 94 25.78 -9.73 -25.28
N MET A 95 26.02 -9.83 -23.97
CA MET A 95 26.79 -10.92 -23.37
C MET A 95 26.11 -12.28 -23.56
N ALA A 96 24.79 -12.35 -23.47
CA ALA A 96 24.05 -13.58 -23.72
C ALA A 96 24.21 -14.04 -25.19
N SER A 97 24.03 -13.11 -26.13
CA SER A 97 24.15 -13.35 -27.57
C SER A 97 25.56 -13.78 -27.98
N MET A 98 26.60 -13.04 -27.57
CA MET A 98 28.00 -13.34 -27.90
C MET A 98 28.45 -14.72 -27.41
N ASN A 99 27.96 -15.13 -26.24
CA ASN A 99 28.30 -16.42 -25.63
C ASN A 99 27.31 -17.53 -25.98
N LYS A 100 26.33 -17.28 -26.86
CA LYS A 100 25.29 -18.24 -27.26
C LYS A 100 24.58 -18.90 -26.06
N GLN A 101 24.27 -18.10 -25.04
CA GLN A 101 23.63 -18.57 -23.81
C GLN A 101 22.30 -17.85 -23.56
N MET A 102 21.47 -18.45 -22.71
CA MET A 102 20.26 -17.80 -22.22
C MET A 102 20.61 -16.61 -21.32
N ILE A 103 19.76 -15.58 -21.36
CA ILE A 103 19.95 -14.35 -20.58
C ILE A 103 20.06 -14.61 -19.06
N ARG A 104 19.40 -15.66 -18.55
CA ARG A 104 19.49 -16.06 -17.14
C ARG A 104 20.86 -16.61 -16.74
N ASN A 105 21.62 -17.11 -17.70
CA ASN A 105 22.86 -17.86 -17.45
C ASN A 105 24.10 -16.99 -17.63
N ILE A 106 23.94 -15.69 -17.93
CA ILE A 106 25.08 -14.78 -18.08
C ILE A 106 25.93 -14.76 -16.80
N ASN A 107 27.22 -14.54 -16.97
CA ASN A 107 28.10 -14.28 -15.85
C ASN A 107 27.82 -12.88 -15.28
N ILE A 108 26.99 -12.82 -14.24
CA ILE A 108 26.57 -11.55 -13.62
C ILE A 108 27.74 -10.76 -13.05
N LYS A 109 28.79 -11.43 -12.55
CA LYS A 109 29.98 -10.76 -12.00
C LYS A 109 30.80 -10.08 -13.10
N THR A 110 30.86 -10.68 -14.30
CA THR A 110 31.45 -10.00 -15.46
C THR A 110 30.66 -8.76 -15.86
N LEU A 111 29.32 -8.83 -15.82
CA LEU A 111 28.47 -7.66 -16.10
C LEU A 111 28.68 -6.55 -15.06
N GLN A 112 28.61 -6.90 -13.76
CA GLN A 112 28.82 -5.95 -12.66
C GLN A 112 30.20 -5.28 -12.75
N LYS A 113 31.27 -6.05 -13.04
CA LYS A 113 32.61 -5.50 -13.22
C LYS A 113 32.65 -4.41 -14.30
N ARG A 114 32.03 -4.66 -15.46
CA ARG A 114 31.94 -3.65 -16.53
C ARG A 114 31.12 -2.43 -16.12
N LEU A 115 30.00 -2.63 -15.43
CA LEU A 115 29.17 -1.52 -14.96
C LEU A 115 29.90 -0.65 -13.91
N VAL A 116 30.73 -1.26 -13.05
CA VAL A 116 31.58 -0.54 -12.11
C VAL A 116 32.71 0.21 -12.83
N GLU A 117 33.38 -0.43 -13.80
CA GLU A 117 34.41 0.22 -14.64
C GLU A 117 33.87 1.45 -15.39
N MET A 118 32.57 1.48 -15.68
CA MET A 118 31.86 2.57 -16.33
C MET A 118 31.21 3.57 -15.37
N GLU A 119 31.39 3.39 -14.05
CA GLU A 119 30.78 4.21 -13.00
C GLU A 119 29.24 4.19 -12.98
N ASN A 120 28.61 3.18 -13.60
CA ASN A 120 27.16 2.95 -13.53
C ASN A 120 26.73 2.30 -12.20
N LEU A 121 27.66 1.63 -11.51
CA LEU A 121 27.45 0.99 -10.22
C LEU A 121 28.63 1.27 -9.28
N PRO A 122 28.40 1.36 -7.96
CA PRO A 122 29.48 1.51 -6.99
C PRO A 122 30.28 0.20 -6.83
N GLU A 123 31.57 0.32 -6.46
CA GLU A 123 32.51 -0.80 -6.39
C GLU A 123 32.07 -1.93 -5.44
N HIS A 124 31.41 -1.58 -4.33
CA HIS A 124 30.97 -2.58 -3.33
C HIS A 124 30.03 -3.65 -3.92
N VAL A 125 29.30 -3.34 -5.01
CA VAL A 125 28.40 -4.29 -5.70
C VAL A 125 29.11 -5.56 -6.18
N LEU A 126 30.42 -5.49 -6.44
CA LEU A 126 31.21 -6.66 -6.81
C LEU A 126 31.24 -7.72 -5.71
N THR A 127 31.21 -7.26 -4.45
CA THR A 127 31.32 -8.09 -3.24
C THR A 127 30.00 -8.24 -2.48
N ASP A 128 28.95 -7.51 -2.88
CA ASP A 128 27.64 -7.58 -2.24
C ASP A 128 27.12 -9.02 -2.17
N GLN A 129 26.59 -9.37 -1.00
CA GLN A 129 25.78 -10.56 -0.77
C GLN A 129 24.34 -10.13 -0.47
N ASP A 130 23.42 -11.09 -0.39
CA ASP A 130 22.09 -10.81 0.15
C ASP A 130 22.23 -10.63 1.67
N ASN A 131 22.07 -9.39 2.15
CA ASN A 131 22.22 -9.04 3.56
C ASN A 131 20.92 -9.26 4.37
N TYR A 132 19.90 -9.88 3.76
CA TYR A 132 18.63 -10.24 4.39
C TYR A 132 18.35 -11.74 4.26
N PRO A 133 17.61 -12.37 5.21
CA PRO A 133 16.89 -11.80 6.37
C PRO A 133 17.79 -11.23 7.48
N PRO A 134 17.31 -10.26 8.30
CA PRO A 134 18.09 -9.79 9.43
C PRO A 134 18.10 -10.87 10.54
N PRO A 135 19.17 -10.97 11.35
CA PRO A 135 19.18 -11.82 12.53
C PRO A 135 18.06 -11.45 13.52
N TYR A 136 17.52 -12.42 14.25
CA TYR A 136 16.42 -12.15 15.20
C TYR A 136 16.79 -11.11 16.28
N GLN A 137 18.06 -11.09 16.72
CA GLN A 137 18.56 -10.07 17.63
C GLN A 137 18.33 -8.63 17.09
N LYS A 138 18.51 -8.39 15.79
CA LYS A 138 18.25 -7.08 15.17
C LYS A 138 16.77 -6.73 15.16
N ILE A 139 15.90 -7.72 15.04
CA ILE A 139 14.44 -7.54 15.15
C ILE A 139 14.06 -7.17 16.59
N GLN A 140 14.68 -7.81 17.60
CA GLN A 140 14.45 -7.49 19.01
C GLN A 140 14.93 -6.08 19.37
N GLU A 141 16.13 -5.70 18.90
CA GLU A 141 16.66 -4.33 19.03
C GLU A 141 15.71 -3.31 18.38
N ALA A 142 15.24 -3.59 17.16
CA ALA A 142 14.26 -2.73 16.49
C ALA A 142 12.94 -2.62 17.28
N ALA A 143 12.46 -3.71 17.88
CA ALA A 143 11.24 -3.70 18.70
C ALA A 143 11.38 -2.82 19.96
N GLU A 144 12.59 -2.61 20.46
CA GLU A 144 12.85 -1.64 21.54
C GLU A 144 12.82 -0.20 21.02
N LEU A 145 13.32 0.03 19.82
CA LEU A 145 13.49 1.37 19.26
C LEU A 145 12.21 1.98 18.69
N VAL A 146 11.22 1.18 18.27
CA VAL A 146 10.02 1.71 17.58
C VAL A 146 9.19 2.70 18.38
N VAL A 147 9.29 2.72 19.71
CA VAL A 147 8.63 3.73 20.54
C VAL A 147 9.21 5.14 20.28
N ASN A 148 10.45 5.20 19.81
CA ASN A 148 11.13 6.42 19.40
C ASN A 148 10.84 6.72 17.92
N ASN A 149 9.67 7.29 17.63
CA ASN A 149 9.28 7.71 16.27
C ASN A 149 9.33 6.57 15.22
N LEU A 150 8.98 5.34 15.59
CA LEU A 150 8.98 4.18 14.70
C LEU A 150 10.36 3.88 14.08
N GLU A 151 11.44 4.15 14.81
CA GLU A 151 12.79 3.72 14.43
C GLU A 151 12.88 2.19 14.42
N GLY A 152 13.39 1.59 13.33
CA GLY A 152 13.49 0.14 13.17
C GLY A 152 12.22 -0.55 12.66
N LEU A 153 11.14 0.19 12.38
CA LEU A 153 9.89 -0.40 11.87
C LEU A 153 10.10 -1.19 10.57
N GLU A 154 10.97 -0.71 9.68
CA GLU A 154 11.34 -1.38 8.42
C GLU A 154 11.97 -2.77 8.64
N ILE A 155 12.65 -2.97 9.76
CA ILE A 155 13.26 -4.26 10.14
C ILE A 155 12.18 -5.21 10.69
N ILE A 156 11.31 -4.71 11.58
CA ILE A 156 10.22 -5.48 12.18
C ILE A 156 9.24 -6.00 11.13
N LEU A 157 8.87 -5.14 10.17
CA LEU A 157 7.88 -5.49 9.15
C LEU A 157 8.46 -6.32 8.00
N TRP A 158 9.79 -6.47 7.93
CA TRP A 158 10.42 -7.34 6.93
C TRP A 158 10.12 -8.82 7.18
N ASP A 159 10.16 -9.24 8.45
CA ASP A 159 9.73 -10.57 8.90
C ASP A 159 8.58 -10.41 9.91
N ILE A 160 7.36 -10.27 9.39
CA ILE A 160 6.16 -9.95 10.20
C ILE A 160 5.97 -10.96 11.34
N GLU A 161 6.28 -12.24 11.13
CA GLU A 161 6.09 -13.26 12.16
C GLU A 161 7.02 -13.04 13.36
N LYS A 162 8.33 -12.90 13.09
CA LYS A 162 9.31 -12.60 14.14
C LYS A 162 9.12 -11.21 14.74
N GLY A 163 8.77 -10.24 13.91
CA GLY A 163 8.48 -8.87 14.32
C GLY A 163 7.31 -8.80 15.28
N VAL A 164 6.22 -9.49 14.99
CA VAL A 164 5.06 -9.60 15.90
C VAL A 164 5.46 -10.20 17.22
N ALA A 165 6.21 -11.31 17.23
CA ALA A 165 6.65 -11.94 18.47
C ALA A 165 7.43 -10.95 19.36
N ALA A 166 8.41 -10.25 18.78
CA ALA A 166 9.21 -9.26 19.51
C ALA A 166 8.37 -8.07 20.02
N ILE A 167 7.42 -7.56 19.23
CA ILE A 167 6.57 -6.43 19.63
C ILE A 167 5.55 -6.83 20.69
N THR A 168 4.96 -8.03 20.61
CA THR A 168 4.01 -8.53 21.60
C THR A 168 4.65 -8.62 22.98
N ASP A 169 5.89 -9.10 23.08
CA ASP A 169 6.63 -9.12 24.35
C ASP A 169 6.76 -7.69 24.92
N LYS A 170 7.18 -6.73 24.09
CA LYS A 170 7.34 -5.34 24.54
C LYS A 170 6.02 -4.68 24.94
N PHE A 171 4.94 -4.98 24.23
CA PHE A 171 3.59 -4.53 24.58
C PHE A 171 3.15 -4.99 25.97
N TYR A 172 3.43 -6.24 26.35
CA TYR A 172 3.02 -6.77 27.65
C TYR A 172 3.96 -6.38 28.80
N PHE A 173 5.23 -6.11 28.53
CA PHE A 173 6.20 -5.73 29.56
C PHE A 173 6.27 -4.23 29.83
N THR A 174 5.83 -3.38 28.89
CA THR A 174 5.86 -1.92 29.12
C THR A 174 4.78 -1.49 30.12
N GLY A 175 5.18 -0.63 31.06
CA GLY A 175 4.27 0.09 31.96
C GLY A 175 3.95 1.51 31.48
N ASN A 176 4.53 1.95 30.37
CA ASN A 176 4.29 3.28 29.79
C ASN A 176 3.13 3.20 28.79
N GLU A 177 2.06 3.96 29.02
CA GLU A 177 0.86 3.97 28.17
C GLU A 177 1.12 4.50 26.75
N GLU A 178 2.05 5.46 26.58
CA GLU A 178 2.39 6.00 25.25
C GLU A 178 3.12 4.94 24.41
N ASP A 179 4.12 4.28 24.99
CA ASP A 179 4.84 3.16 24.37
C ASP A 179 3.88 2.01 24.03
N LYS A 180 2.97 1.71 24.96
CA LYS A 180 1.96 0.67 24.81
C LYS A 180 1.05 0.95 23.62
N LEU A 181 0.65 2.19 23.41
CA LEU A 181 -0.13 2.60 22.24
C LEU A 181 0.66 2.46 20.93
N VAL A 182 1.95 2.78 20.92
CA VAL A 182 2.81 2.56 19.73
C VAL A 182 2.82 1.08 19.34
N TYR A 183 3.04 0.19 20.30
CA TYR A 183 3.01 -1.25 20.05
C TYR A 183 1.63 -1.75 19.61
N ALA A 184 0.56 -1.30 20.27
CA ALA A 184 -0.82 -1.62 19.89
C ALA A 184 -1.12 -1.22 18.44
N ARG A 185 -0.64 -0.04 18.01
CA ARG A 185 -0.82 0.45 16.63
C ARG A 185 -0.08 -0.41 15.61
N ILE A 186 1.15 -0.83 15.91
CA ILE A 186 1.91 -1.73 15.04
C ILE A 186 1.22 -3.09 14.93
N LEU A 187 0.85 -3.70 16.06
CA LEU A 187 0.16 -4.99 16.14
C LEU A 187 -1.18 -4.97 15.41
N GLY A 188 -2.02 -3.96 15.67
CA GLY A 188 -3.29 -3.78 14.99
C GLY A 188 -3.09 -3.59 13.48
N MET A 189 -2.12 -2.79 13.05
CA MET A 189 -1.86 -2.57 11.62
C MET A 189 -1.50 -3.85 10.86
N VAL A 190 -0.80 -4.80 11.50
CA VAL A 190 -0.48 -6.11 10.92
C VAL A 190 -1.54 -7.20 11.21
N GLY A 191 -2.69 -6.81 11.77
CA GLY A 191 -3.85 -7.67 11.97
C GLY A 191 -3.80 -8.53 13.22
N LYS A 192 -3.01 -8.14 14.23
CA LYS A 192 -2.99 -8.80 15.54
C LYS A 192 -3.99 -8.13 16.48
N PRO A 193 -4.73 -8.91 17.28
CA PRO A 193 -5.81 -8.36 18.11
C PRO A 193 -5.30 -7.67 19.38
N ASP A 194 -4.08 -7.98 19.81
CA ASP A 194 -3.44 -7.38 20.98
C ASP A 194 -3.37 -5.85 20.86
N GLY A 195 -3.71 -5.14 21.95
CA GLY A 195 -3.76 -3.68 21.96
C GLY A 195 -5.07 -3.05 21.44
N TRP A 196 -6.09 -3.84 21.11
CA TRP A 196 -7.37 -3.31 20.61
C TRP A 196 -8.02 -2.30 21.56
N SER A 197 -7.92 -2.51 22.88
CA SER A 197 -8.49 -1.62 23.90
C SER A 197 -7.76 -0.27 23.97
N GLU A 198 -6.44 -0.29 23.79
CA GLU A 198 -5.59 0.90 23.74
C GLU A 198 -5.90 1.73 22.50
N LEU A 199 -6.12 1.08 21.36
CA LEU A 199 -6.51 1.74 20.11
C LEU A 199 -7.87 2.42 20.23
N ILE A 200 -8.87 1.74 20.80
CA ILE A 200 -10.20 2.33 21.05
C ILE A 200 -10.08 3.57 21.93
N ARG A 201 -9.37 3.44 23.06
CA ARG A 201 -9.19 4.54 24.00
C ARG A 201 -8.52 5.74 23.34
N ALA A 202 -7.52 5.51 22.48
CA ALA A 202 -6.86 6.55 21.72
C ALA A 202 -7.78 7.19 20.66
N ILE A 203 -8.62 6.42 19.96
CA ILE A 203 -9.63 6.98 19.04
C ILE A 203 -10.65 7.83 19.81
N ASP A 204 -11.02 7.40 21.02
CA ASP A 204 -11.99 8.08 21.89
C ASP A 204 -11.53 9.44 22.41
N THR A 205 -10.23 9.75 22.35
CA THR A 205 -9.73 11.09 22.69
C THR A 205 -9.94 12.11 21.57
N PHE A 206 -10.28 11.69 20.35
CA PHE A 206 -10.52 12.58 19.22
C PHE A 206 -12.00 12.97 19.15
N GLU A 207 -12.28 14.26 19.38
CA GLU A 207 -13.61 14.83 19.18
C GLU A 207 -13.92 15.06 17.70
N GLU A 208 -12.93 15.49 16.92
CA GLU A 208 -13.04 15.77 15.48
C GLU A 208 -11.94 15.06 14.68
N TRP A 209 -12.12 15.01 13.37
CA TRP A 209 -11.10 14.50 12.45
C TRP A 209 -9.84 15.38 12.48
N ASP A 210 -8.66 14.74 12.45
CA ASP A 210 -7.38 15.40 12.25
C ASP A 210 -7.15 15.74 10.77
N GLU A 211 -5.99 16.34 10.46
CA GLU A 211 -5.66 16.69 9.07
C GLU A 211 -5.38 15.43 8.23
N GLY A 212 -6.38 15.03 7.46
CA GLY A 212 -6.34 13.97 6.47
C GLY A 212 -5.56 14.29 5.20
N TRP A 213 -5.84 13.52 4.16
CA TRP A 213 -5.20 13.64 2.86
C TRP A 213 -6.20 13.50 1.71
N HIS A 214 -6.01 14.32 0.68
CA HIS A 214 -6.67 14.18 -0.61
C HIS A 214 -5.70 13.64 -1.66
N TYR A 215 -6.21 12.81 -2.57
CA TYR A 215 -5.43 12.42 -3.74
C TYR A 215 -5.05 13.67 -4.54
N THR A 216 -3.76 13.83 -4.82
CA THR A 216 -3.21 14.86 -5.73
C THR A 216 -2.78 14.27 -7.08
N GLY A 217 -2.78 15.04 -8.16
CA GLY A 217 -2.39 14.54 -9.49
C GLY A 217 -0.88 14.33 -9.67
N MET A 218 -0.08 15.22 -9.12
CA MET A 218 1.38 15.23 -9.16
C MET A 218 1.93 15.56 -7.78
N GLY A 219 3.21 15.22 -7.56
CA GLY A 219 3.91 15.55 -6.33
C GLY A 219 3.32 14.85 -5.11
N GLN A 220 3.02 13.56 -5.23
CA GLN A 220 2.51 12.77 -4.12
C GLN A 220 3.69 12.30 -3.28
N PHE A 221 4.06 13.14 -2.32
CA PHE A 221 5.10 12.88 -1.33
C PHE A 221 4.47 12.83 0.07
N GLY A 222 5.17 12.20 1.00
CA GLY A 222 4.74 12.21 2.40
C GLY A 222 3.50 11.35 2.68
N LYS A 223 2.72 11.79 3.68
CA LYS A 223 1.57 11.05 4.21
C LYS A 223 0.44 10.92 3.19
N SER A 224 -0.16 9.72 3.13
CA SER A 224 -1.42 9.47 2.40
C SER A 224 -2.60 9.13 3.33
N ILE A 225 -2.33 9.07 4.64
CA ILE A 225 -3.31 8.92 5.71
C ILE A 225 -2.85 9.74 6.93
N SER A 226 -3.79 10.14 7.78
CA SER A 226 -3.51 10.86 9.04
C SER A 226 -3.12 9.93 10.19
N TYR A 227 -2.81 10.49 11.36
CA TYR A 227 -2.55 9.71 12.56
C TYR A 227 -3.83 9.00 13.03
N LEU A 228 -4.96 9.71 13.07
CA LEU A 228 -6.25 9.12 13.43
C LEU A 228 -6.69 8.05 12.42
N ASP A 229 -6.46 8.27 11.12
CA ASP A 229 -6.69 7.26 10.09
C ASP A 229 -5.91 5.96 10.40
N SER A 230 -4.64 6.09 10.82
CA SER A 230 -3.80 4.94 11.16
C SER A 230 -4.32 4.17 12.39
N LEU A 231 -4.86 4.88 13.39
CA LEU A 231 -5.47 4.25 14.57
C LEU A 231 -6.75 3.51 14.21
N ILE A 232 -7.62 4.11 13.41
CA ILE A 232 -8.88 3.51 12.94
C ILE A 232 -8.60 2.26 12.10
N ILE A 233 -7.64 2.33 11.17
CA ILE A 233 -7.24 1.18 10.35
C ILE A 233 -6.68 0.06 11.23
N ALA A 234 -5.78 0.39 12.18
CA ALA A 234 -5.22 -0.59 13.11
C ALA A 234 -6.31 -1.25 13.96
N ALA A 235 -7.25 -0.45 14.50
CA ALA A 235 -8.38 -0.94 15.29
C ALA A 235 -9.27 -1.87 14.47
N GLY A 236 -9.62 -1.51 13.24
CA GLY A 236 -10.40 -2.37 12.35
C GLY A 236 -9.71 -3.68 11.99
N ARG A 237 -8.38 -3.65 11.79
CA ARG A 237 -7.57 -4.83 11.50
C ARG A 237 -7.41 -5.80 12.68
N THR A 238 -7.68 -5.35 13.92
CA THR A 238 -7.82 -6.28 15.07
C THR A 238 -9.04 -7.21 14.96
N LYS A 239 -10.01 -6.88 14.10
CA LYS A 239 -11.30 -7.57 13.94
C LYS A 239 -12.14 -7.65 15.21
N LYS A 240 -11.90 -6.75 16.17
CA LYS A 240 -12.69 -6.65 17.40
C LYS A 240 -13.93 -5.81 17.17
N VAL A 241 -15.10 -6.42 17.35
CA VAL A 241 -16.41 -5.75 17.21
C VAL A 241 -16.58 -4.65 18.25
N GLU A 242 -15.85 -4.72 19.35
CA GLU A 242 -15.78 -3.73 20.41
C GLU A 242 -15.24 -2.38 19.90
N ALA A 243 -14.48 -2.35 18.79
CA ALA A 243 -14.01 -1.11 18.17
C ALA A 243 -15.08 -0.39 17.34
N LEU A 244 -16.19 -1.07 16.99
CA LEU A 244 -17.23 -0.52 16.13
C LEU A 244 -17.85 0.79 16.66
N PRO A 245 -18.19 0.94 17.96
CA PRO A 245 -18.77 2.18 18.45
C PRO A 245 -17.89 3.41 18.18
N SER A 246 -16.58 3.30 18.43
CA SER A 246 -15.62 4.39 18.19
C SER A 246 -15.41 4.67 16.70
N ILE A 247 -15.34 3.62 15.87
CA ILE A 247 -15.20 3.76 14.41
C ILE A 247 -16.46 4.39 13.81
N ILE A 248 -17.65 3.93 14.22
CA ILE A 248 -18.95 4.45 13.74
C ILE A 248 -19.13 5.91 14.16
N ARG A 249 -18.77 6.26 15.40
CA ARG A 249 -18.79 7.66 15.86
C ARG A 249 -17.99 8.58 14.93
N MET A 250 -16.80 8.15 14.50
CA MET A 250 -15.99 8.92 13.55
C MET A 250 -16.58 8.91 12.13
N ALA A 251 -17.18 7.81 11.70
CA ALA A 251 -17.87 7.71 10.42
C ALA A 251 -19.05 8.70 10.31
N GLU A 252 -19.84 8.85 11.38
CA GLU A 252 -20.98 9.78 11.44
C GLU A 252 -20.59 11.25 11.33
N LYS A 253 -19.33 11.58 11.59
CA LYS A 253 -18.77 12.94 11.45
C LYS A 253 -18.29 13.27 10.03
N LEU A 254 -18.28 12.29 9.12
CA LEU A 254 -17.87 12.54 7.74
C LEU A 254 -18.90 13.38 7.00
N THR A 255 -18.42 14.37 6.24
CA THR A 255 -19.19 15.17 5.30
C THR A 255 -18.65 14.99 3.89
N PRO A 256 -19.39 15.33 2.82
CA PRO A 256 -18.90 15.24 1.44
C PRO A 256 -17.57 15.97 1.17
N GLU A 257 -17.21 16.95 2.00
CA GLU A 257 -15.98 17.76 1.94
C GLU A 257 -14.82 17.15 2.73
N SER A 258 -15.04 16.09 3.51
CA SER A 258 -14.00 15.43 4.30
C SER A 258 -12.87 14.87 3.43
N HIS A 259 -11.68 14.72 4.02
CA HIS A 259 -10.52 14.17 3.32
C HIS A 259 -10.76 12.76 2.80
N PHE A 260 -10.18 12.45 1.63
CA PHE A 260 -10.28 11.11 1.02
C PHE A 260 -9.75 10.01 1.96
N SER A 261 -8.68 10.28 2.69
CA SER A 261 -8.07 9.31 3.59
C SER A 261 -9.01 8.87 4.71
N HIS A 262 -9.85 9.75 5.26
CA HIS A 262 -10.81 9.42 6.30
C HIS A 262 -11.89 8.45 5.81
N PHE A 263 -12.44 8.68 4.62
CA PHE A 263 -13.37 7.73 3.98
C PHE A 263 -12.70 6.36 3.78
N ARG A 264 -11.44 6.35 3.33
CA ARG A 264 -10.67 5.12 3.14
C ARG A 264 -10.41 4.41 4.47
N ALA A 265 -10.05 5.13 5.53
CA ALA A 265 -9.80 4.57 6.86
C ALA A 265 -11.05 3.89 7.44
N ILE A 266 -12.20 4.58 7.41
CA ILE A 266 -13.49 4.01 7.82
C ILE A 266 -13.85 2.78 6.99
N SER A 267 -13.71 2.87 5.66
CA SER A 267 -14.03 1.77 4.75
C SER A 267 -13.18 0.54 5.04
N ILE A 268 -11.86 0.70 5.19
CA ILE A 268 -10.93 -0.38 5.53
C ILE A 268 -11.28 -1.00 6.89
N ALA A 269 -11.54 -0.16 7.90
CA ALA A 269 -11.79 -0.65 9.24
C ALA A 269 -13.09 -1.46 9.33
N LEU A 270 -14.20 -0.89 8.82
CA LEU A 270 -15.50 -1.55 8.85
C LEU A 270 -15.54 -2.80 7.99
N GLU A 271 -14.97 -2.77 6.77
CA GLU A 271 -14.97 -3.96 5.90
C GLU A 271 -14.08 -5.09 6.43
N THR A 272 -13.04 -4.76 7.21
CA THR A 272 -12.13 -5.74 7.79
C THR A 272 -12.76 -6.44 8.99
N ILE A 273 -13.54 -5.70 9.79
CA ILE A 273 -14.37 -6.27 10.86
C ILE A 273 -15.50 -7.10 10.24
N GLY A 274 -16.16 -6.58 9.20
CA GLY A 274 -17.20 -7.29 8.45
C GLY A 274 -18.53 -7.47 9.21
N ASP A 275 -18.77 -6.70 10.26
CA ASP A 275 -19.99 -6.79 11.07
C ASP A 275 -21.16 -6.01 10.42
N PRO A 276 -22.40 -6.56 10.42
CA PRO A 276 -23.58 -5.88 9.88
C PRO A 276 -23.87 -4.49 10.42
N LYS A 277 -23.44 -4.18 11.65
CA LYS A 277 -23.61 -2.85 12.25
C LYS A 277 -22.85 -1.75 11.49
N GLY A 278 -21.83 -2.11 10.70
CA GLY A 278 -21.12 -1.17 9.84
C GLY A 278 -21.91 -0.73 8.60
N ALA A 279 -22.97 -1.44 8.22
CA ALA A 279 -23.68 -1.20 6.96
C ALA A 279 -24.49 0.10 6.96
N GLU A 280 -25.28 0.35 8.01
CA GLU A 280 -26.14 1.53 8.07
C GLU A 280 -25.33 2.84 8.06
N PRO A 281 -24.23 2.99 8.84
CA PRO A 281 -23.37 4.18 8.75
C PRO A 281 -22.78 4.40 7.34
N LEU A 282 -22.29 3.35 6.69
CA LEU A 282 -21.75 3.43 5.33
C LEU A 282 -22.83 3.83 4.31
N PHE A 283 -24.04 3.27 4.45
CA PHE A 283 -25.19 3.65 3.64
C PHE A 283 -25.53 5.13 3.82
N LYS A 284 -25.62 5.63 5.06
CA LYS A 284 -25.91 7.06 5.34
C LYS A 284 -24.89 7.98 4.69
N ILE A 285 -23.60 7.63 4.71
CA ILE A 285 -22.54 8.37 4.02
C ILE A 285 -22.79 8.37 2.51
N LEU A 286 -23.08 7.22 1.91
CA LEU A 286 -23.32 7.10 0.46
C LEU A 286 -24.57 7.84 -0.02
N GLU A 287 -25.58 8.03 0.84
CA GLU A 287 -26.79 8.79 0.52
C GLU A 287 -26.59 10.32 0.58
N MET A 288 -25.46 10.81 1.10
CA MET A 288 -25.21 12.25 1.11
C MET A 288 -25.06 12.80 -0.33
N PRO A 289 -25.47 14.06 -0.58
CA PRO A 289 -25.33 14.68 -1.90
C PRO A 289 -23.90 14.61 -2.45
N GLY A 290 -23.75 14.16 -3.70
CA GLY A 290 -22.45 14.09 -4.39
C GLY A 290 -21.58 12.88 -4.04
N MET A 291 -22.05 11.95 -3.20
CA MET A 291 -21.28 10.77 -2.81
C MET A 291 -21.35 9.61 -3.81
N ARG A 292 -22.38 9.60 -4.67
CA ARG A 292 -22.65 8.54 -5.66
C ARG A 292 -22.76 9.08 -7.09
N GLY A 293 -22.64 8.19 -8.07
CA GLY A 293 -22.91 8.47 -9.49
C GLY A 293 -21.68 8.85 -10.32
N HIS A 294 -20.48 8.45 -9.89
CA HIS A 294 -19.20 8.81 -10.52
C HIS A 294 -18.69 7.75 -11.51
N THR A 295 -19.56 6.84 -11.95
CA THR A 295 -19.22 5.81 -12.94
C THR A 295 -19.17 6.39 -14.36
N MET A 296 -18.32 5.82 -15.21
CA MET A 296 -18.15 6.22 -16.61
C MET A 296 -18.37 5.00 -17.52
N GLN A 297 -19.63 4.59 -17.68
CA GLN A 297 -19.99 3.34 -18.39
C GLN A 297 -19.93 3.43 -19.92
N ASP A 298 -19.94 4.65 -20.46
CA ASP A 298 -19.96 4.87 -21.91
C ASP A 298 -19.06 6.05 -22.32
N ILE A 299 -18.73 6.09 -23.62
CA ILE A 299 -17.77 7.06 -24.17
C ILE A 299 -18.29 8.49 -24.05
N LYS A 300 -19.61 8.72 -24.17
CA LYS A 300 -20.21 10.05 -24.08
C LYS A 300 -20.09 10.57 -22.64
N THR A 301 -20.41 9.73 -21.65
CA THR A 301 -20.25 10.05 -20.22
C THR A 301 -18.78 10.28 -19.87
N ALA A 302 -17.88 9.39 -20.30
CA ALA A 302 -16.44 9.54 -20.07
C ALA A 302 -15.91 10.87 -20.65
N LYS A 303 -16.27 11.23 -21.88
CA LYS A 303 -15.89 12.52 -22.50
C LYS A 303 -16.45 13.72 -21.74
N LYS A 304 -17.69 13.64 -21.24
CA LYS A 304 -18.33 14.73 -20.48
C LYS A 304 -17.66 14.95 -19.12
N LEU A 305 -17.31 13.86 -18.43
CA LEU A 305 -16.79 13.93 -17.08
C LEU A 305 -15.26 14.04 -17.02
N THR A 306 -14.53 13.71 -18.10
CA THR A 306 -13.07 13.86 -18.12
C THR A 306 -12.70 15.33 -17.94
N PRO A 307 -11.95 15.67 -16.88
CA PRO A 307 -11.52 17.05 -16.67
C PRO A 307 -10.52 17.49 -17.77
N PRO A 308 -10.47 18.79 -18.09
CA PRO A 308 -9.60 19.31 -19.14
C PRO A 308 -8.12 19.26 -18.75
N ASP A 309 -7.80 19.44 -17.47
CA ASP A 309 -6.43 19.33 -16.97
C ASP A 309 -6.07 17.86 -16.71
N LYS A 310 -4.90 17.45 -17.21
CA LYS A 310 -4.36 16.10 -17.06
C LYS A 310 -3.97 15.78 -15.62
N ASN A 311 -3.72 16.80 -14.80
CA ASN A 311 -3.40 16.65 -13.38
C ASN A 311 -4.62 16.77 -12.47
N ASP A 312 -5.81 17.02 -13.03
CA ASP A 312 -7.05 17.07 -12.26
C ASP A 312 -7.42 15.66 -11.77
N VAL A 313 -7.68 15.58 -10.47
CA VAL A 313 -8.01 14.35 -9.75
C VAL A 313 -9.37 14.41 -9.08
N SER A 314 -10.20 15.40 -9.38
CA SER A 314 -11.56 15.55 -8.83
C SER A 314 -12.43 14.33 -9.10
N THR A 315 -12.47 13.89 -10.36
CA THR A 315 -13.23 12.70 -10.77
C THR A 315 -12.63 11.41 -10.21
N ARG A 316 -11.30 11.34 -10.09
CA ARG A 316 -10.60 10.21 -9.48
C ARG A 316 -10.93 10.10 -7.99
N ASN A 317 -10.83 11.19 -7.24
CA ASN A 317 -11.18 11.26 -5.82
C ASN A 317 -12.63 10.82 -5.59
N SER A 318 -13.56 11.39 -6.35
CA SER A 318 -15.00 11.07 -6.22
C SER A 318 -15.29 9.61 -6.54
N SER A 319 -14.69 9.08 -7.62
CA SER A 319 -14.89 7.69 -8.01
C SER A 319 -14.27 6.68 -7.05
N LEU A 320 -13.05 6.96 -6.57
CA LEU A 320 -12.38 6.11 -5.60
C LEU A 320 -13.17 6.08 -4.29
N ARG A 321 -13.60 7.24 -3.81
CA ARG A 321 -14.41 7.37 -2.59
C ARG A 321 -15.70 6.57 -2.67
N GLU A 322 -16.47 6.73 -3.74
CA GLU A 322 -17.71 5.97 -3.97
C GLU A 322 -17.43 4.46 -4.00
N LEU A 323 -16.40 4.04 -4.74
CA LEU A 323 -16.08 2.63 -4.92
C LEU A 323 -15.59 1.95 -3.62
N VAL A 324 -14.75 2.62 -2.82
CA VAL A 324 -14.26 2.05 -1.55
C VAL A 324 -15.38 1.95 -0.51
N LEU A 325 -16.25 2.97 -0.42
CA LEU A 325 -17.43 2.95 0.45
C LEU A 325 -18.44 1.88 0.01
N GLY A 326 -18.71 1.80 -1.30
CA GLY A 326 -19.62 0.80 -1.86
C GLY A 326 -19.14 -0.64 -1.61
N ARG A 327 -17.83 -0.89 -1.75
CA ARG A 327 -17.22 -2.18 -1.40
C ARG A 327 -17.37 -2.50 0.09
N ALA A 328 -17.07 -1.53 0.96
CA ALA A 328 -17.18 -1.72 2.40
C ALA A 328 -18.64 -2.01 2.80
N LEU A 329 -19.59 -1.25 2.25
CA LEU A 329 -21.03 -1.47 2.48
C LEU A 329 -21.43 -2.88 2.05
N TYR A 330 -21.01 -3.30 0.86
CA TYR A 330 -21.32 -4.62 0.33
C TYR A 330 -20.82 -5.75 1.27
N LYS A 331 -19.62 -5.60 1.84
CA LYS A 331 -19.03 -6.56 2.79
C LYS A 331 -19.66 -6.53 4.18
N CYS A 332 -20.16 -5.38 4.62
CA CYS A 332 -20.88 -5.26 5.88
C CYS A 332 -22.35 -5.71 5.77
N GLY A 333 -22.79 -6.38 4.70
CA GLY A 333 -24.16 -6.87 4.58
C GLY A 333 -25.06 -6.04 3.65
N ASP A 334 -24.52 -5.02 3.00
CA ASP A 334 -25.12 -4.37 1.83
C ASP A 334 -26.51 -3.78 2.08
N PHE A 335 -26.62 -2.94 3.11
CA PHE A 335 -27.87 -2.31 3.50
C PHE A 335 -28.54 -1.61 2.30
N ASN A 336 -29.82 -1.95 2.05
CA ASN A 336 -30.62 -1.51 0.90
C ASN A 336 -30.05 -1.85 -0.49
N GLY A 337 -29.08 -2.77 -0.60
CA GLY A 337 -28.52 -3.20 -1.89
C GLY A 337 -27.70 -2.12 -2.62
N VAL A 338 -27.31 -1.04 -1.94
CA VAL A 338 -26.58 0.06 -2.58
C VAL A 338 -25.13 -0.31 -2.91
N GLY A 339 -24.47 -1.09 -2.05
CA GLY A 339 -23.09 -1.52 -2.27
C GLY A 339 -22.98 -2.41 -3.51
N ILE A 340 -23.85 -3.41 -3.65
CA ILE A 340 -23.88 -4.26 -4.85
C ILE A 340 -24.25 -3.47 -6.10
N GLN A 341 -25.13 -2.47 -6.01
CA GLN A 341 -25.47 -1.60 -7.14
C GLN A 341 -24.23 -0.82 -7.62
N ILE A 342 -23.52 -0.16 -6.70
CA ILE A 342 -22.29 0.59 -7.02
C ILE A 342 -21.25 -0.33 -7.68
N LEU A 343 -21.03 -1.53 -7.12
CA LEU A 343 -20.09 -2.49 -7.70
C LEU A 343 -20.53 -2.94 -9.11
N ASN A 344 -21.81 -3.21 -9.32
CA ASN A 344 -22.33 -3.55 -10.64
C ASN A 344 -22.16 -2.41 -11.65
N ASP A 345 -22.34 -1.16 -11.24
CA ASP A 345 -22.14 -0.01 -12.10
C ASP A 345 -20.66 0.18 -12.47
N TYR A 346 -19.75 0.04 -11.50
CA TYR A 346 -18.31 0.08 -11.78
C TYR A 346 -17.81 -1.14 -12.56
N SER A 347 -18.49 -2.29 -12.49
CA SER A 347 -18.22 -3.45 -13.33
C SER A 347 -18.56 -3.24 -14.82
N LYS A 348 -19.06 -2.05 -15.18
CA LYS A 348 -19.28 -1.60 -16.57
C LYS A 348 -18.45 -0.35 -16.92
N ASP A 349 -17.60 0.12 -16.01
CA ASP A 349 -16.83 1.36 -16.20
C ASP A 349 -15.76 1.20 -17.29
N LEU A 350 -15.60 2.20 -18.15
CA LEU A 350 -14.58 2.19 -19.21
C LEU A 350 -13.15 2.29 -18.67
N ARG A 351 -12.97 2.78 -17.43
CA ARG A 351 -11.67 2.89 -16.79
C ARG A 351 -11.31 1.53 -16.19
N GLY A 352 -10.42 0.81 -16.88
CA GLY A 352 -10.11 -0.60 -16.61
C GLY A 352 -9.66 -0.94 -15.18
N HIS A 353 -9.16 0.01 -14.38
CA HIS A 353 -8.85 -0.24 -12.97
C HIS A 353 -10.11 -0.38 -12.10
N TYR A 354 -11.11 0.48 -12.30
CA TYR A 354 -12.37 0.39 -11.55
C TYR A 354 -13.19 -0.83 -11.97
N PHE A 355 -13.25 -1.10 -13.28
CA PHE A 355 -13.85 -2.32 -13.82
C PHE A 355 -13.26 -3.58 -13.16
N ARG A 356 -11.93 -3.75 -13.23
CA ARG A 356 -11.26 -4.94 -12.69
C ARG A 356 -11.48 -5.08 -11.19
N HIS A 357 -11.45 -3.96 -10.46
CA HIS A 357 -11.70 -3.97 -9.03
C HIS A 357 -13.13 -4.43 -8.71
N ALA A 358 -14.14 -3.73 -9.24
CA ALA A 358 -15.54 -4.00 -8.93
C ALA A 358 -15.97 -5.40 -9.41
N HIS A 359 -15.56 -5.79 -10.62
CA HIS A 359 -15.79 -7.13 -11.14
C HIS A 359 -15.15 -8.22 -10.27
N GLY A 360 -13.89 -8.02 -9.86
CA GLY A 360 -13.19 -8.96 -8.98
C GLY A 360 -13.86 -9.10 -7.62
N VAL A 361 -14.30 -8.00 -7.01
CA VAL A 361 -15.08 -8.02 -5.76
C VAL A 361 -16.37 -8.83 -5.96
N LEU A 362 -17.14 -8.55 -7.01
CA LEU A 362 -18.38 -9.30 -7.27
C LEU A 362 -18.12 -10.80 -7.47
N GLN A 363 -17.07 -11.18 -8.19
CA GLN A 363 -16.70 -12.59 -8.36
C GLN A 363 -16.32 -13.28 -7.05
N MET A 364 -15.53 -12.60 -6.20
CA MET A 364 -15.07 -13.18 -4.93
C MET A 364 -16.22 -13.42 -3.93
N PHE A 365 -17.27 -12.62 -3.99
CA PHE A 365 -18.30 -12.56 -2.94
C PHE A 365 -19.72 -12.89 -3.42
N SER A 366 -19.96 -13.05 -4.72
CA SER A 366 -21.27 -13.50 -5.26
C SER A 366 -21.63 -14.92 -4.82
N GLY A 367 -20.64 -15.79 -4.60
CA GLY A 367 -20.85 -17.15 -4.08
C GLY A 367 -21.14 -17.25 -2.57
N GLN A 368 -21.05 -16.15 -1.82
CA GLN A 368 -21.29 -16.14 -0.36
C GLN A 368 -22.71 -15.69 0.04
N LYS A 369 -23.53 -15.22 -0.92
CA LYS A 369 -24.89 -14.68 -0.64
C LYS A 369 -26.05 -15.63 -0.96
N GLU A 370 -25.81 -16.82 -1.50
CA GLU A 370 -26.86 -17.86 -1.53
C GLU A 370 -26.95 -18.55 -0.16
N LEU A 371 -27.65 -17.94 0.79
CA LEU A 371 -28.39 -18.61 1.88
C LEU A 371 -28.99 -17.58 2.84
N GLN A 372 -30.27 -17.27 2.61
CA GLN A 372 -31.38 -17.32 3.57
C GLN A 372 -32.55 -16.50 2.99
N ILE A 373 -33.32 -17.16 2.12
CA ILE A 373 -34.72 -16.81 1.95
C ILE A 373 -35.46 -17.77 2.89
N GLU A 374 -35.84 -17.31 4.06
CA GLU A 374 -36.87 -18.01 4.84
C GLU A 374 -38.19 -17.93 4.03
N LEU A 375 -38.73 -19.10 3.70
CA LEU A 375 -40.05 -19.28 3.08
C LEU A 375 -41.16 -19.13 4.14
#